data_AF-A0A1V4RSF3-F1
#
_entry.id   AF-A0A1V4RSF3-F1
#
_cell.length_a   1.000
_cell.length_b   1.000
_cell.length_c   1.000
_cell.angle_alpha   90.00
_cell.angle_beta   90.00
_cell.angle_gamma   90.00
#
_symmetry.space_group_name_H-M   'P 1'
#
loop_
_entity.id
_entity.type
_entity.pdbx_description
1 polymer ?
#
loop_
_entity_poly.entity_id
_entity_poly.type
_entity_poly.pdbx_seq_one_letter_code
_entity_poly.pdbx_strand_id
1 'polypeptide(L)'
;PENEGYPIKVCELLNSLDKPVYLERVSVHDVKHRAKARMAVRKAIKNQVDGKGYSLVEVLSPCPSGWKMDPVDALKWIEQEMTKVFPLGVFRDRSKEIEPHIHEKHHASKEEVIESLGLKHLQDKAFPRANPVEKYKNPEIKAAGFGGQGILLLGLGIAQTGMLEGYNVSWIPSYGPEMRGGTANCHVHVSEEPVGSPLVDDPTVLIAMNRPSLEKFEKDVQPGGLIVYDSSLIDIKPSRTDIETMAIPATKMADELGNTRVANMIVLGAYLGYTHTLNLETVFETLKHIISRKRLIDINKQAVEKGYQFGENLQKA
;
A
#
# COMPACT_ATOMS: atom_id res chain seq x y z
N PRO A 1 -34.29 13.72 14.92
CA PRO A 1 -35.28 13.03 15.77
C PRO A 1 -36.42 12.40 14.98
N GLU A 2 -37.13 13.19 14.18
CA GLU A 2 -38.43 12.78 13.62
C GLU A 2 -38.37 11.67 12.56
N ASN A 3 -37.24 11.53 11.84
CA ASN A 3 -37.04 10.47 10.84
C ASN A 3 -35.88 9.51 11.22
N GLU A 4 -34.74 10.03 11.68
CA GLU A 4 -33.52 9.25 11.98
C GLU A 4 -33.30 8.97 13.48
N GLY A 5 -34.19 9.45 14.36
CA GLY A 5 -34.04 9.32 15.81
C GLY A 5 -33.06 10.32 16.45
N TYR A 6 -32.60 9.97 17.66
CA TYR A 6 -31.60 10.74 18.42
C TYR A 6 -30.19 10.16 18.22
N PRO A 7 -29.12 10.95 18.40
CA PRO A 7 -27.75 10.45 18.26
C PRO A 7 -27.45 9.29 19.21
N ILE A 8 -26.82 8.23 18.69
CA ILE A 8 -26.41 7.06 19.47
C ILE A 8 -25.28 7.46 20.40
N LYS A 9 -25.46 7.25 21.71
CA LYS A 9 -24.44 7.52 22.73
C LYS A 9 -23.64 6.24 22.99
N VAL A 10 -22.49 6.09 22.32
CA VAL A 10 -21.81 4.80 22.20
C VAL A 10 -21.24 4.32 23.55
N CYS A 11 -20.63 5.21 24.34
CA CYS A 11 -20.13 4.84 25.68
C CYS A 11 -21.24 4.30 26.60
N GLU A 12 -22.41 4.94 26.63
CA GLU A 12 -23.57 4.54 27.43
C GLU A 12 -24.15 3.21 26.92
N LEU A 13 -24.29 3.05 25.61
CA LEU A 13 -24.73 1.80 24.98
C LEU A 13 -23.81 0.63 25.35
N LEU A 14 -22.50 0.78 25.16
CA LEU A 14 -21.53 -0.28 25.50
C LEU A 14 -21.40 -0.50 27.01
N ASN A 15 -21.73 0.49 27.85
CA ASN A 15 -21.74 0.31 29.30
C ASN A 15 -22.90 -0.57 29.80
N SER A 16 -23.85 -0.94 28.94
CA SER A 16 -24.85 -2.00 29.22
C SER A 16 -24.30 -3.42 29.05
N LEU A 17 -23.15 -3.59 28.37
CA LEU A 17 -22.53 -4.90 28.14
C LEU A 17 -21.62 -5.30 29.31
N ASP A 18 -21.48 -6.59 29.61
CA ASP A 18 -20.65 -7.05 30.74
C ASP A 18 -19.14 -6.95 30.51
N LYS A 19 -18.71 -7.16 29.27
CA LYS A 19 -17.30 -7.42 28.90
C LYS A 19 -16.38 -6.20 28.67
N PRO A 20 -16.85 -5.00 28.26
CA PRO A 20 -15.97 -3.84 28.16
C PRO A 20 -15.27 -3.55 29.49
N VAL A 21 -13.96 -3.34 29.44
CA VAL A 21 -13.11 -3.09 30.62
C VAL A 21 -12.94 -1.60 30.86
N TYR A 22 -12.87 -0.80 29.80
CA TYR A 22 -12.67 0.65 29.91
C TYR A 22 -13.44 1.39 28.83
N LEU A 23 -14.25 2.36 29.25
CA LEU A 23 -15.10 3.21 28.41
C LEU A 23 -14.94 4.65 28.90
N GLU A 24 -14.35 5.53 28.08
CA GLU A 24 -14.21 6.96 28.40
C GLU A 24 -14.60 7.82 27.20
N ARG A 25 -15.44 8.84 27.44
CA ARG A 25 -15.68 9.92 26.47
C ARG A 25 -14.81 11.11 26.79
N VAL A 26 -14.02 11.52 25.81
CA VAL A 26 -13.10 12.66 25.85
C VAL A 26 -13.41 13.64 24.72
N SER A 27 -12.71 14.77 24.71
CA SER A 27 -12.79 15.74 23.62
C SER A 27 -11.42 16.34 23.33
N VAL A 28 -11.28 17.04 22.21
CA VAL A 28 -10.06 17.75 21.81
C VAL A 28 -10.27 19.26 21.65
N HIS A 29 -11.39 19.82 22.14
CA HIS A 29 -11.73 21.25 21.96
C HIS A 29 -10.73 22.22 22.62
N ASP A 30 -10.06 21.83 23.71
CA ASP A 30 -9.03 22.65 24.36
C ASP A 30 -7.74 21.84 24.66
N VAL A 31 -6.72 22.52 25.21
CA VAL A 31 -5.42 21.91 25.57
C VAL A 31 -5.55 20.84 26.68
N LYS A 32 -6.38 21.09 27.69
CA LYS A 32 -6.60 20.22 28.86
C LYS A 32 -7.30 18.92 28.45
N HIS A 33 -8.31 19.01 27.59
CA HIS A 33 -9.05 17.89 27.05
C HIS A 33 -8.22 17.12 26.01
N ARG A 34 -7.39 17.79 25.17
CA ARG A 34 -6.38 17.09 24.34
C ARG A 34 -5.39 16.26 25.18
N ALA A 35 -4.94 16.77 26.32
CA ALA A 35 -4.09 16.00 27.24
C ALA A 35 -4.82 14.78 27.83
N LYS A 36 -6.09 14.94 28.26
CA LYS A 36 -6.94 13.83 28.70
C LYS A 36 -7.13 12.77 27.61
N ALA A 37 -7.48 13.18 26.39
CA ALA A 37 -7.67 12.26 25.26
C ALA A 37 -6.42 11.42 24.97
N ARG A 38 -5.23 12.03 25.03
CA ARG A 38 -3.95 11.30 24.93
C ARG A 38 -3.76 10.25 26.03
N MET A 39 -4.16 10.56 27.27
CA MET A 39 -4.09 9.60 28.38
C MET A 39 -5.10 8.46 28.21
N ALA A 40 -6.33 8.77 27.83
CA ALA A 40 -7.38 7.78 27.62
C ALA A 40 -7.03 6.80 26.49
N VAL A 41 -6.59 7.30 25.33
CA VAL A 41 -6.15 6.46 24.20
C VAL A 41 -4.98 5.55 24.61
N ARG A 42 -3.97 6.08 25.32
CA ARG A 42 -2.85 5.28 25.82
C ARG A 42 -3.31 4.17 26.78
N LYS A 43 -4.26 4.46 27.66
CA LYS A 43 -4.81 3.47 28.60
C LYS A 43 -5.61 2.38 27.89
N ALA A 44 -6.44 2.74 26.90
CA ALA A 44 -7.20 1.79 26.10
C ALA A 44 -6.28 0.83 25.31
N ILE A 45 -5.24 1.36 24.66
CA ILE A 45 -4.23 0.55 23.98
C ILE A 45 -3.48 -0.33 24.98
N LYS A 46 -3.08 0.22 26.14
CA LYS A 46 -2.39 -0.58 27.17
C LYS A 46 -3.25 -1.72 27.70
N ASN A 47 -4.57 -1.54 27.88
CA ASN A 47 -5.47 -2.63 28.27
C ASN A 47 -5.51 -3.76 27.22
N GLN A 48 -5.40 -3.44 25.93
CA GLN A 48 -5.32 -4.46 24.86
C GLN A 48 -3.97 -5.17 24.85
N VAL A 49 -2.86 -4.44 24.98
CA VAL A 49 -1.49 -5.00 25.06
C VAL A 49 -1.33 -5.88 26.29
N ASP A 50 -1.85 -5.45 27.44
CA ASP A 50 -1.83 -6.19 28.71
C ASP A 50 -2.85 -7.34 28.75
N GLY A 51 -3.52 -7.70 27.64
CA GLY A 51 -4.49 -8.81 27.58
C GLY A 51 -5.75 -8.63 28.44
N LYS A 52 -6.02 -7.41 28.94
CA LYS A 52 -7.15 -7.15 29.84
C LYS A 52 -8.49 -7.10 29.11
N GLY A 53 -8.48 -6.84 27.80
CA GLY A 53 -9.67 -6.95 26.94
C GLY A 53 -10.18 -5.61 26.40
N TYR A 54 -11.44 -5.62 25.98
CA TYR A 54 -12.01 -4.56 25.15
C TYR A 54 -12.07 -3.19 25.85
N SER A 55 -11.63 -2.15 25.14
CA SER A 55 -11.68 -0.75 25.57
C SER A 55 -12.19 0.13 24.44
N LEU A 56 -13.03 1.13 24.73
CA LEU A 56 -13.44 2.18 23.79
C LEU A 56 -13.10 3.56 24.36
N VAL A 57 -12.57 4.43 23.50
CA VAL A 57 -12.46 5.88 23.77
C VAL A 57 -13.25 6.62 22.70
N GLU A 58 -14.31 7.31 23.11
CA GLU A 58 -15.13 8.15 22.22
C GLU A 58 -14.59 9.60 22.27
N VAL A 59 -14.25 10.18 21.11
CA VAL A 59 -13.55 11.47 21.03
C VAL A 59 -14.42 12.51 20.32
N LEU A 60 -14.90 13.53 21.04
CA LEU A 60 -15.56 14.68 20.42
C LEU A 60 -14.52 15.61 19.78
N SER A 61 -14.47 15.63 18.45
CA SER A 61 -13.50 16.37 17.63
C SER A 61 -14.19 17.28 16.62
N PRO A 62 -13.66 18.49 16.35
CA PRO A 62 -14.24 19.39 15.37
C PRO A 62 -13.91 18.92 13.94
N CYS A 63 -14.81 19.22 13.01
CA CYS A 63 -14.54 19.18 11.58
C CYS A 63 -14.99 20.51 10.94
N PRO A 64 -14.18 21.59 11.04
CA PRO A 64 -14.62 22.93 10.64
C PRO A 64 -15.07 23.02 9.17
N SER A 65 -14.38 22.31 8.27
CA SER A 65 -14.74 22.19 6.86
C SER A 65 -16.07 21.43 6.64
N GLY A 66 -16.30 20.35 7.39
CA GLY A 66 -17.54 19.57 7.33
C GLY A 66 -18.75 20.32 7.90
N TRP A 67 -18.55 21.10 8.96
CA TRP A 67 -19.60 21.91 9.59
C TRP A 67 -19.78 23.29 8.95
N LYS A 68 -18.88 23.70 8.04
CA LYS A 68 -18.82 25.04 7.44
C LYS A 68 -18.76 26.15 8.50
N MET A 69 -17.95 25.93 9.53
CA MET A 69 -17.73 26.84 10.66
C MET A 69 -16.27 27.26 10.73
N ASP A 70 -16.01 28.45 11.26
CA ASP A 70 -14.65 28.84 11.61
C ASP A 70 -14.06 27.91 12.69
N PRO A 71 -12.74 27.61 12.65
CA PRO A 71 -12.14 26.64 13.57
C PRO A 71 -12.36 26.96 15.05
N VAL A 72 -12.35 28.24 15.43
CA VAL A 72 -12.55 28.66 16.82
C VAL A 72 -13.99 28.40 17.28
N ASP A 73 -14.98 28.65 16.43
CA ASP A 73 -16.39 28.47 16.78
C ASP A 73 -16.81 27.00 16.73
N ALA A 74 -16.17 26.17 15.89
CA ALA A 74 -16.30 24.72 15.96
C ALA A 74 -15.82 24.15 17.31
N LEU A 75 -14.77 24.72 17.93
CA LEU A 75 -14.32 24.31 19.27
C LEU A 75 -15.32 24.73 20.35
N LYS A 76 -15.84 25.98 20.30
CA LYS A 76 -16.88 26.47 21.21
C LYS A 76 -18.16 25.63 21.11
N TRP A 77 -18.57 25.26 19.90
CA TRP A 77 -19.79 24.46 19.68
C TRP A 77 -19.68 23.06 20.30
N ILE A 78 -18.50 22.46 20.30
CA ILE A 78 -18.26 21.21 21.05
C ILE A 78 -18.47 21.44 22.54
N GLU A 79 -17.78 22.43 23.10
CA GLU A 79 -17.85 22.78 24.53
C GLU A 79 -19.28 23.07 24.97
N GLN A 80 -20.00 23.93 24.23
CA GLN A 80 -21.29 24.49 24.61
C GLN A 80 -22.47 23.60 24.24
N GLU A 81 -22.44 22.90 23.10
CA GLU A 81 -23.59 22.11 22.62
C GLU A 81 -23.34 20.61 22.59
N MET A 82 -22.21 20.14 22.02
CA MET A 82 -21.97 18.69 21.96
C MET A 82 -21.83 18.05 23.34
N THR A 83 -21.15 18.68 24.30
CA THR A 83 -20.98 18.08 25.64
C THR A 83 -22.30 17.92 26.40
N LYS A 84 -23.33 18.73 26.11
CA LYS A 84 -24.68 18.57 26.67
C LYS A 84 -25.34 17.28 26.18
N VAL A 85 -25.17 16.95 24.91
CA VAL A 85 -25.71 15.73 24.28
C VAL A 85 -24.86 14.51 24.65
N PHE A 86 -23.54 14.69 24.68
CA PHE A 86 -22.52 13.66 24.91
C PHE A 86 -21.62 14.04 26.10
N PRO A 87 -22.07 13.83 27.36
CA PRO A 87 -21.30 14.19 28.54
C PRO A 87 -19.93 13.50 28.57
N LEU A 88 -18.88 14.26 28.83
CA LEU A 88 -17.50 13.76 28.96
C LEU A 88 -17.32 13.03 30.29
N GLY A 89 -16.54 11.95 30.30
CA GLY A 89 -16.24 11.21 31.52
C GLY A 89 -15.88 9.75 31.32
N VAL A 90 -15.44 9.11 32.40
CA VAL A 90 -15.22 7.67 32.48
C VAL A 90 -16.56 7.00 32.77
N PHE A 91 -17.09 6.24 31.81
CA PHE A 91 -18.31 5.45 31.96
C PHE A 91 -18.03 4.10 32.61
N ARG A 92 -16.82 3.57 32.41
CA ARG A 92 -16.34 2.34 33.04
C ARG A 92 -14.82 2.31 33.10
N ASP A 93 -14.26 1.82 34.21
CA ASP A 93 -12.85 1.49 34.32
C ASP A 93 -12.61 0.33 35.30
N ARG A 94 -12.56 -0.89 34.76
CA ARG A 94 -12.28 -2.14 35.48
C ARG A 94 -10.84 -2.61 35.25
N SER A 95 -9.96 -1.76 34.73
CA SER A 95 -8.58 -2.12 34.33
C SER A 95 -7.66 -2.58 35.47
N LYS A 96 -8.11 -2.44 36.73
CA LYS A 96 -7.47 -2.95 37.95
C LYS A 96 -8.09 -4.23 38.51
N GLU A 97 -9.29 -4.60 38.05
CA GLU A 97 -10.06 -5.77 38.53
C GLU A 97 -9.90 -6.99 37.61
N ILE A 98 -9.50 -6.75 36.36
CA ILE A 98 -9.41 -7.79 35.33
C ILE A 98 -7.98 -8.30 35.23
N GLU A 99 -7.82 -9.59 35.53
CA GLU A 99 -6.60 -10.33 35.25
C GLU A 99 -6.37 -10.46 33.72
N PRO A 100 -5.12 -10.31 33.25
CA PRO A 100 -4.76 -10.54 31.85
C PRO A 100 -5.19 -11.92 31.34
N HIS A 101 -5.90 -11.95 30.22
CA HIS A 101 -6.18 -13.19 29.50
C HIS A 101 -5.18 -13.37 28.35
N ILE A 102 -4.41 -14.45 28.40
CA ILE A 102 -3.53 -14.85 27.31
C ILE A 102 -4.35 -15.68 26.33
N HIS A 103 -4.63 -15.11 25.16
CA HIS A 103 -5.19 -15.87 24.05
C HIS A 103 -4.12 -16.80 23.47
N GLU A 104 -4.29 -18.11 23.63
CA GLU A 104 -3.55 -19.09 22.85
C GLU A 104 -3.93 -18.93 21.36
N LYS A 105 -2.99 -18.43 20.57
CA LYS A 105 -3.16 -18.34 19.12
C LYS A 105 -2.94 -19.72 18.51
N HIS A 106 -4.02 -20.41 18.16
CA HIS A 106 -3.92 -21.59 17.32
C HIS A 106 -3.49 -21.19 15.90
N HIS A 107 -2.20 -21.28 15.63
CA HIS A 107 -1.67 -21.17 14.27
C HIS A 107 -1.86 -22.52 13.59
N ALA A 108 -2.94 -22.66 12.82
CA ALA A 108 -3.15 -23.84 11.99
C ALA A 108 -1.97 -24.02 11.01
N SER A 109 -1.46 -25.24 10.94
CA SER A 109 -0.44 -25.67 9.99
C SER A 109 -0.93 -25.54 8.53
N LYS A 110 0.01 -25.53 7.57
CA LYS A 110 -0.34 -25.53 6.13
C LYS A 110 -1.25 -26.73 5.81
N GLU A 111 -0.96 -27.86 6.42
CA GLU A 111 -1.63 -29.14 6.26
C GLU A 111 -3.07 -29.10 6.77
N GLU A 112 -3.29 -28.58 8.00
CA GLU A 112 -4.63 -28.40 8.56
C GLU A 112 -5.50 -27.42 7.75
N VAL A 113 -4.90 -26.34 7.22
CA VAL A 113 -5.60 -25.39 6.34
C VAL A 113 -6.00 -26.05 5.02
N ILE A 114 -5.08 -26.79 4.37
CA ILE A 114 -5.36 -27.53 3.13
C ILE A 114 -6.44 -28.59 3.35
N GLU A 115 -6.41 -29.30 4.49
CA GLU A 115 -7.44 -30.26 4.88
C GLU A 115 -8.81 -29.60 5.09
N SER A 116 -8.87 -28.54 5.91
CA SER A 116 -10.12 -27.84 6.25
C SER A 116 -10.78 -27.21 5.03
N LEU A 117 -10.00 -26.77 4.05
CA LEU A 117 -10.48 -26.21 2.78
C LEU A 117 -10.73 -27.28 1.69
N GLY A 118 -10.47 -28.57 1.96
CA GLY A 118 -10.67 -29.67 1.02
C GLY A 118 -9.68 -29.69 -0.16
N LEU A 119 -8.57 -28.95 -0.08
CA LEU A 119 -7.66 -28.66 -1.19
C LEU A 119 -6.62 -29.76 -1.47
N LYS A 120 -6.66 -30.90 -0.75
CA LYS A 120 -5.70 -32.03 -0.88
C LYS A 120 -5.51 -32.58 -2.31
N HIS A 121 -6.40 -32.25 -3.23
CA HIS A 121 -6.39 -32.69 -4.63
C HIS A 121 -5.83 -31.64 -5.61
N LEU A 122 -5.54 -30.42 -5.15
CA LEU A 122 -4.86 -29.41 -5.96
C LEU A 122 -3.35 -29.68 -5.97
N GLN A 123 -2.75 -29.64 -7.16
CA GLN A 123 -1.30 -29.61 -7.29
C GLN A 123 -0.82 -28.18 -7.08
N ASP A 124 0.07 -27.96 -6.11
CA ASP A 124 0.82 -26.71 -5.97
C ASP A 124 1.64 -26.51 -7.26
N LYS A 125 1.23 -25.56 -8.11
CA LYS A 125 2.06 -25.10 -9.24
C LYS A 125 3.19 -24.26 -8.65
N ALA A 126 4.30 -24.92 -8.33
CA ALA A 126 5.49 -24.26 -7.80
C ALA A 126 6.07 -23.29 -8.83
N PHE A 127 6.23 -22.03 -8.42
CA PHE A 127 7.03 -21.04 -9.13
C PHE A 127 8.32 -20.85 -8.34
N PRO A 128 9.48 -21.29 -8.85
CA PRO A 128 10.74 -21.04 -8.17
C PRO A 128 11.03 -19.54 -8.15
N ARG A 129 11.73 -19.07 -7.11
CA ARG A 129 12.30 -17.71 -7.11
C ARG A 129 13.35 -17.58 -8.20
N ALA A 130 13.42 -16.40 -8.83
CA ALA A 130 14.60 -16.01 -9.57
C ALA A 130 15.82 -15.88 -8.63
N ASN A 131 17.02 -15.83 -9.21
CA ASN A 131 18.27 -15.60 -8.47
C ASN A 131 18.84 -14.21 -8.82
N PRO A 132 18.31 -13.12 -8.23
CA PRO A 132 18.78 -11.77 -8.50
C PRO A 132 20.25 -11.56 -8.12
N VAL A 133 20.88 -10.61 -8.82
CA VAL A 133 22.16 -10.03 -8.38
C VAL A 133 21.96 -9.39 -7.01
N GLU A 134 22.92 -9.54 -6.09
CA GLU A 134 22.79 -9.14 -4.68
C GLU A 134 22.25 -7.72 -4.48
N LYS A 135 22.70 -6.75 -5.30
CA LYS A 135 22.26 -5.34 -5.25
C LYS A 135 20.79 -5.09 -5.61
N TYR A 136 20.10 -6.07 -6.21
CA TYR A 136 18.69 -5.98 -6.59
C TYR A 136 17.78 -6.88 -5.74
N LYS A 137 18.32 -7.56 -4.71
CA LYS A 137 17.49 -8.28 -3.74
C LYS A 137 16.60 -7.33 -2.97
N ASN A 138 15.45 -7.85 -2.53
CA ASN A 138 14.44 -7.15 -1.74
C ASN A 138 14.05 -5.75 -2.28
N PRO A 139 13.72 -5.61 -3.59
CA PRO A 139 13.58 -4.29 -4.20
C PRO A 139 12.37 -3.50 -3.64
N GLU A 140 12.63 -2.23 -3.36
CA GLU A 140 11.66 -1.22 -2.97
C GLU A 140 11.43 -0.28 -4.16
N ILE A 141 10.30 -0.48 -4.84
CA ILE A 141 10.06 0.06 -6.18
C ILE A 141 9.01 1.16 -6.11
N LYS A 142 9.35 2.34 -6.62
CA LYS A 142 8.40 3.43 -6.88
C LYS A 142 8.20 3.53 -8.39
N ALA A 143 7.03 3.14 -8.89
CA ALA A 143 6.70 3.28 -10.31
C ALA A 143 5.76 4.48 -10.52
N ALA A 144 6.02 5.34 -11.50
CA ALA A 144 5.34 6.62 -11.66
C ALA A 144 5.16 7.07 -13.13
N GLY A 145 4.06 7.79 -13.39
CA GLY A 145 3.74 8.37 -14.69
C GLY A 145 2.38 9.08 -14.71
N PHE A 146 1.80 9.22 -15.89
CA PHE A 146 0.46 9.77 -16.08
C PHE A 146 -0.62 8.69 -15.95
N GLY A 147 -1.78 9.07 -15.42
CA GLY A 147 -3.00 8.26 -15.45
C GLY A 147 -3.35 7.86 -16.89
N GLY A 148 -3.25 6.56 -17.18
CA GLY A 148 -3.42 5.97 -18.51
C GLY A 148 -2.19 5.22 -19.05
N GLN A 149 -0.98 5.51 -18.55
CA GLN A 149 0.26 4.80 -18.94
C GLN A 149 0.41 3.39 -18.34
N GLY A 150 -0.59 2.89 -17.61
CA GLY A 150 -0.55 1.52 -17.06
C GLY A 150 0.38 1.32 -15.85
N ILE A 151 0.76 2.39 -15.15
CA ILE A 151 1.65 2.36 -13.97
C ILE A 151 1.19 1.38 -12.89
N LEU A 152 -0.10 1.44 -12.53
CA LEU A 152 -0.70 0.55 -11.55
C LEU A 152 -0.63 -0.92 -11.98
N LEU A 153 -0.81 -1.20 -13.29
CA LEU A 153 -0.74 -2.54 -13.85
C LEU A 153 0.70 -3.08 -13.90
N LEU A 154 1.70 -2.22 -14.14
CA LEU A 154 3.12 -2.56 -14.04
C LEU A 154 3.47 -2.98 -12.61
N GLY A 155 3.14 -2.15 -11.62
CA GLY A 155 3.41 -2.48 -10.22
C GLY A 155 2.67 -3.73 -9.75
N LEU A 156 1.43 -3.93 -10.21
CA LEU A 156 0.65 -5.13 -9.90
C LEU A 156 1.25 -6.38 -10.55
N GLY A 157 1.83 -6.24 -11.75
CA GLY A 157 2.56 -7.32 -12.43
C GLY A 157 3.81 -7.76 -11.69
N ILE A 158 4.60 -6.82 -11.16
CA ILE A 158 5.75 -7.13 -10.28
C ILE A 158 5.24 -7.80 -8.99
N ALA A 159 4.27 -7.19 -8.32
CA ALA A 159 3.72 -7.66 -7.05
C ALA A 159 3.17 -9.09 -7.12
N GLN A 160 2.29 -9.38 -8.10
CA GLN A 160 1.69 -10.71 -8.22
C GLN A 160 2.71 -11.77 -8.65
N THR A 161 3.70 -11.40 -9.47
CA THR A 161 4.79 -12.31 -9.84
C THR A 161 5.65 -12.66 -8.62
N GLY A 162 6.04 -11.67 -7.81
CA GLY A 162 6.74 -11.92 -6.54
C GLY A 162 5.93 -12.77 -5.56
N MET A 163 4.62 -12.55 -5.47
CA MET A 163 3.73 -13.36 -4.64
C MET A 163 3.64 -14.82 -5.12
N LEU A 164 3.62 -15.07 -6.44
CA LEU A 164 3.66 -16.43 -6.99
C LEU A 164 4.98 -17.14 -6.67
N GLU A 165 6.12 -16.43 -6.72
CA GLU A 165 7.44 -16.93 -6.31
C GLU A 165 7.63 -16.99 -4.78
N GLY A 166 6.57 -16.76 -4.00
CA GLY A 166 6.58 -16.89 -2.55
C GLY A 166 7.40 -15.83 -1.82
N TYR A 167 7.58 -14.64 -2.41
CA TYR A 167 8.07 -13.46 -1.68
C TYR A 167 6.96 -12.83 -0.84
N ASN A 168 7.35 -12.16 0.25
CA ASN A 168 6.49 -11.21 0.94
C ASN A 168 6.35 -9.97 0.05
N VAL A 169 5.12 -9.57 -0.26
CA VAL A 169 4.85 -8.49 -1.20
C VAL A 169 3.91 -7.48 -0.58
N SER A 170 4.18 -6.20 -0.84
CA SER A 170 3.23 -5.11 -0.64
C SER A 170 3.05 -4.33 -1.94
N TRP A 171 1.83 -3.88 -2.20
CA TRP A 171 1.49 -3.04 -3.33
C TRP A 171 0.47 -1.99 -2.88
N ILE A 172 0.82 -0.71 -3.00
CA ILE A 172 -0.10 0.40 -2.70
C ILE A 172 -0.13 1.40 -3.86
N PRO A 173 -1.31 1.71 -4.42
CA PRO A 173 -1.47 2.72 -5.46
C PRO A 173 -1.62 4.12 -4.86
N SER A 174 -1.12 5.13 -5.56
CA SER A 174 -1.39 6.54 -5.26
C SER A 174 -1.72 7.29 -6.55
N TYR A 175 -2.92 7.86 -6.61
CA TYR A 175 -3.41 8.59 -7.78
C TYR A 175 -4.24 9.79 -7.33
N GLY A 176 -4.14 10.89 -8.08
CA GLY A 176 -4.97 12.07 -7.83
C GLY A 176 -6.46 11.81 -8.11
N PRO A 177 -7.37 12.66 -7.60
CA PRO A 177 -8.80 12.63 -7.94
C PRO A 177 -9.09 13.06 -9.40
N GLU A 178 -8.06 13.34 -10.18
CA GLU A 178 -8.11 13.86 -11.54
C GLU A 178 -8.47 12.77 -12.54
N MET A 179 -9.63 12.89 -13.20
CA MET A 179 -10.23 11.81 -14.01
C MET A 179 -9.42 11.40 -15.26
N ARG A 180 -8.40 12.16 -15.68
CA ARG A 180 -7.50 11.83 -16.79
C ARG A 180 -6.22 12.68 -16.73
N GLY A 181 -5.07 12.10 -17.07
CA GLY A 181 -3.81 12.83 -17.24
C GLY A 181 -3.12 13.29 -15.94
N GLY A 182 -3.78 13.16 -14.79
CA GLY A 182 -3.20 13.39 -13.48
C GLY A 182 -2.04 12.44 -13.16
N THR A 183 -1.28 12.74 -12.11
CA THR A 183 -0.17 11.88 -11.69
C THR A 183 -0.68 10.57 -11.08
N ALA A 184 -0.07 9.46 -11.48
CA ALA A 184 -0.29 8.13 -10.93
C ALA A 184 1.04 7.48 -10.59
N ASN A 185 1.17 6.97 -9.38
CA ASN A 185 2.30 6.15 -8.96
C ASN A 185 1.82 4.94 -8.14
N CYS A 186 2.69 3.97 -7.94
CA CYS A 186 2.49 2.90 -6.98
C CYS A 186 3.82 2.53 -6.32
N HIS A 187 3.73 2.12 -5.07
CA HIS A 187 4.85 1.60 -4.30
C HIS A 187 4.73 0.07 -4.27
N VAL A 188 5.83 -0.64 -4.51
CA VAL A 188 5.88 -2.10 -4.54
C VAL A 188 7.09 -2.57 -3.75
N HIS A 189 6.86 -3.46 -2.80
CA HIS A 189 7.93 -4.21 -2.15
C HIS A 189 7.86 -5.66 -2.64
N VAL A 190 9.00 -6.24 -2.98
CA VAL A 190 9.17 -7.69 -3.13
C VAL A 190 10.29 -8.07 -2.17
N SER A 191 10.03 -8.91 -1.18
CA SER A 191 10.97 -9.13 -0.07
C SER A 191 10.99 -10.59 0.40
N GLU A 192 12.17 -11.10 0.75
CA GLU A 192 12.31 -12.40 1.41
C GLU A 192 11.76 -12.39 2.85
N GLU A 193 11.77 -11.21 3.49
CA GLU A 193 11.27 -10.99 4.85
C GLU A 193 9.91 -10.23 4.87
N PRO A 194 9.11 -10.34 5.95
CA PRO A 194 7.82 -9.64 6.06
C PRO A 194 7.94 -8.12 5.89
N VAL A 195 7.10 -7.55 5.02
CA VAL A 195 7.10 -6.11 4.72
C VAL A 195 6.47 -5.31 5.87
N GLY A 196 7.28 -4.51 6.58
CA GLY A 196 6.84 -3.74 7.75
C GLY A 196 6.06 -2.44 7.46
N SER A 197 6.27 -1.83 6.30
CA SER A 197 5.56 -0.64 5.82
C SER A 197 5.23 -0.82 4.33
N PRO A 198 4.04 -0.42 3.85
CA PRO A 198 3.72 -0.45 2.43
C PRO A 198 4.25 0.79 1.66
N LEU A 199 4.80 1.78 2.36
CA LEU A 199 5.28 3.02 1.75
C LEU A 199 6.77 2.94 1.43
N VAL A 200 7.10 3.03 0.14
CA VAL A 200 8.45 3.28 -0.38
C VAL A 200 8.69 4.79 -0.43
N ASP A 201 9.21 5.37 0.65
CA ASP A 201 9.64 6.77 0.65
C ASP A 201 10.97 6.93 -0.09
N ASP A 202 11.99 6.13 0.25
CA ASP A 202 13.32 6.10 -0.38
C ASP A 202 13.50 4.84 -1.27
N PRO A 203 13.08 4.82 -2.56
CA PRO A 203 13.16 3.63 -3.40
C PRO A 203 14.58 3.16 -3.72
N THR A 204 14.79 1.85 -3.76
CA THR A 204 15.97 1.24 -4.42
C THR A 204 15.80 1.19 -5.93
N VAL A 205 14.56 1.22 -6.44
CA VAL A 205 14.25 1.30 -7.88
C VAL A 205 13.17 2.34 -8.17
N LEU A 206 13.45 3.29 -9.06
CA LEU A 206 12.45 4.20 -9.64
C LEU A 206 12.14 3.79 -11.08
N ILE A 207 10.86 3.64 -11.40
CA ILE A 207 10.39 3.39 -12.78
C ILE A 207 9.57 4.60 -13.24
N ALA A 208 10.15 5.44 -14.12
CA ALA A 208 9.55 6.69 -14.57
C ALA A 208 9.10 6.65 -16.04
N MET A 209 7.79 6.73 -16.27
CA MET A 209 7.19 6.72 -17.63
C MET A 209 6.98 8.11 -18.23
N ASN A 210 7.29 9.19 -17.50
CA ASN A 210 7.23 10.57 -18.00
C ASN A 210 8.26 11.48 -17.29
N ARG A 211 8.57 12.63 -17.91
CA ARG A 211 9.54 13.61 -17.40
C ARG A 211 9.15 14.14 -16.00
N PRO A 212 7.90 14.58 -15.72
CA PRO A 212 7.53 15.10 -14.41
C PRO A 212 7.68 14.09 -13.26
N SER A 213 7.54 12.79 -13.52
CA SER A 213 7.76 11.76 -12.49
C SER A 213 9.24 11.55 -12.21
N LEU A 214 10.09 11.57 -13.25
CA LEU A 214 11.53 11.51 -13.06
C LEU A 214 12.01 12.71 -12.23
N GLU A 215 11.70 13.94 -12.68
CA GLU A 215 12.09 15.18 -12.01
C GLU A 215 11.59 15.26 -10.56
N LYS A 216 10.42 14.69 -10.26
CA LYS A 216 9.83 14.67 -8.91
C LYS A 216 10.50 13.68 -7.98
N PHE A 217 10.85 12.49 -8.46
CA PHE A 217 11.21 11.34 -7.62
C PHE A 217 12.70 10.92 -7.71
N GLU A 218 13.49 11.41 -8.66
CA GLU A 218 14.94 11.10 -8.79
C GLU A 218 15.73 11.35 -7.50
N LYS A 219 15.38 12.42 -6.79
CA LYS A 219 16.02 12.81 -5.52
C LYS A 219 15.73 11.83 -4.37
N ASP A 220 14.62 11.07 -4.45
CA ASP A 220 14.20 10.13 -3.40
C ASP A 220 14.95 8.78 -3.53
N VAL A 221 15.59 8.51 -4.68
CA VAL A 221 16.24 7.22 -4.94
C VAL A 221 17.45 7.02 -4.04
N GLN A 222 17.61 5.84 -3.45
CA GLN A 222 18.77 5.53 -2.62
C GLN A 222 20.07 5.60 -3.43
N PRO A 223 21.22 6.01 -2.85
CA PRO A 223 22.52 5.92 -3.50
C PRO A 223 22.81 4.47 -3.95
N GLY A 224 23.28 4.30 -5.18
CA GLY A 224 23.44 2.99 -5.83
C GLY A 224 22.15 2.36 -6.37
N GLY A 225 20.99 3.01 -6.18
CA GLY A 225 19.71 2.57 -6.72
C GLY A 225 19.58 2.74 -8.23
N LEU A 226 18.55 2.10 -8.81
CA LEU A 226 18.32 2.03 -10.26
C LEU A 226 17.16 2.94 -10.70
N ILE A 227 17.40 3.80 -11.69
CA ILE A 227 16.35 4.54 -12.40
C ILE A 227 16.11 3.92 -13.78
N VAL A 228 14.94 3.30 -13.95
CA VAL A 228 14.42 2.86 -15.25
C VAL A 228 13.51 3.96 -15.80
N TYR A 229 13.73 4.41 -17.04
CA TYR A 229 12.94 5.52 -17.58
C TYR A 229 12.65 5.43 -19.09
N ASP A 230 11.45 5.88 -19.49
CA ASP A 230 11.05 5.87 -20.90
C ASP A 230 11.71 7.00 -21.70
N SER A 231 12.85 6.69 -22.32
CA SER A 231 13.66 7.63 -23.11
C SER A 231 12.99 8.08 -24.42
N SER A 232 11.80 7.57 -24.75
CA SER A 232 11.00 8.09 -25.87
C SER A 232 10.01 9.17 -25.47
N LEU A 233 9.76 9.35 -24.16
CA LEU A 233 8.94 10.43 -23.58
C LEU A 233 9.73 11.35 -22.62
N ILE A 234 10.99 11.01 -22.35
CA ILE A 234 11.88 11.71 -21.42
C ILE A 234 13.17 12.05 -22.18
N ASP A 235 13.30 13.34 -22.47
CA ASP A 235 14.39 13.96 -23.23
C ASP A 235 15.58 14.41 -22.35
N ILE A 236 15.50 14.17 -21.04
CA ILE A 236 16.58 14.39 -20.06
C ILE A 236 17.15 13.06 -19.57
N LYS A 237 18.39 13.09 -19.11
CA LYS A 237 18.98 12.02 -18.29
C LYS A 237 18.84 12.39 -16.81
N PRO A 238 18.81 11.40 -15.90
CA PRO A 238 18.99 11.66 -14.48
C PRO A 238 20.27 12.48 -14.24
N SER A 239 20.18 13.46 -13.35
CA SER A 239 21.25 14.43 -13.04
C SER A 239 22.27 13.87 -12.04
N ARG A 240 21.84 12.94 -11.18
CA ARG A 240 22.67 12.27 -10.19
C ARG A 240 23.65 11.29 -10.81
N THR A 241 24.87 11.28 -10.26
CA THR A 241 25.99 10.41 -10.69
C THR A 241 26.21 9.21 -9.76
N ASP A 242 25.52 9.15 -8.64
CA ASP A 242 25.60 8.10 -7.62
C ASP A 242 24.54 7.00 -7.81
N ILE A 243 23.84 6.98 -8.95
CA ILE A 243 22.74 6.07 -9.28
C ILE A 243 23.00 5.36 -10.61
N GLU A 244 22.41 4.18 -10.76
CA GLU A 244 22.39 3.44 -12.01
C GLU A 244 21.19 3.86 -12.86
N THR A 245 21.33 3.86 -14.19
CA THR A 245 20.25 4.32 -15.08
C THR A 245 20.05 3.38 -16.27
N MET A 246 18.80 2.98 -16.49
CA MET A 246 18.37 2.21 -17.66
C MET A 246 17.40 3.04 -18.50
N ALA A 247 17.92 3.62 -19.59
CA ALA A 247 17.15 4.32 -20.59
C ALA A 247 16.52 3.32 -21.57
N ILE A 248 15.18 3.29 -21.67
CA ILE A 248 14.48 2.41 -22.61
C ILE A 248 13.47 3.20 -23.46
N PRO A 249 13.47 3.10 -24.80
CA PRO A 249 12.50 3.79 -25.66
C PRO A 249 11.15 3.04 -25.69
N ALA A 250 10.54 2.83 -24.53
CA ALA A 250 9.45 1.88 -24.33
C ALA A 250 8.16 2.24 -25.08
N THR A 251 7.75 3.51 -25.10
CA THR A 251 6.58 3.92 -25.90
C THR A 251 6.85 3.70 -27.40
N LYS A 252 8.03 4.07 -27.91
CA LYS A 252 8.40 3.77 -29.30
C LYS A 252 8.37 2.27 -29.62
N MET A 253 8.91 1.42 -28.74
CA MET A 253 8.86 -0.04 -28.94
C MET A 253 7.42 -0.61 -28.90
N ALA A 254 6.50 0.02 -28.15
CA ALA A 254 5.09 -0.35 -28.11
C ALA A 254 4.32 0.10 -29.36
N ASP A 255 4.72 1.24 -29.94
CA ASP A 255 4.20 1.73 -31.22
C ASP A 255 4.62 0.80 -32.37
N GLU A 256 5.89 0.34 -32.37
CA GLU A 256 6.42 -0.68 -33.29
C GLU A 256 5.74 -2.07 -33.12
N LEU A 257 5.16 -2.36 -31.95
CA LEU A 257 4.29 -3.52 -31.72
C LEU A 257 2.81 -3.28 -32.13
N GLY A 258 2.46 -2.08 -32.60
CA GLY A 258 1.11 -1.72 -33.04
C GLY A 258 0.12 -1.41 -31.90
N ASN A 259 0.57 -1.24 -30.65
CA ASN A 259 -0.30 -0.85 -29.54
C ASN A 259 0.47 -0.10 -28.44
N THR A 260 0.55 1.21 -28.58
CA THR A 260 1.19 2.18 -27.67
C THR A 260 0.95 1.89 -26.17
N ARG A 261 -0.21 1.35 -25.82
CA ARG A 261 -0.66 1.01 -24.44
C ARG A 261 0.08 -0.16 -23.78
N VAL A 262 1.00 -0.85 -24.46
CA VAL A 262 1.83 -1.92 -23.86
C VAL A 262 3.22 -1.44 -23.41
N ALA A 263 3.53 -0.15 -23.52
CA ALA A 263 4.82 0.43 -23.13
C ALA A 263 5.23 0.04 -21.70
N ASN A 264 4.28 0.02 -20.77
CA ASN A 264 4.52 -0.44 -19.40
C ASN A 264 4.95 -1.91 -19.30
N MET A 265 4.45 -2.80 -20.16
CA MET A 265 4.90 -4.19 -20.21
C MET A 265 6.30 -4.34 -20.79
N ILE A 266 6.70 -3.46 -21.72
CA ILE A 266 8.08 -3.40 -22.22
C ILE A 266 9.03 -2.97 -21.09
N VAL A 267 8.65 -1.97 -20.30
CA VAL A 267 9.43 -1.55 -19.12
C VAL A 267 9.48 -2.63 -18.04
N LEU A 268 8.37 -3.34 -17.77
CA LEU A 268 8.35 -4.50 -16.88
C LEU A 268 9.34 -5.57 -17.35
N GLY A 269 9.28 -5.95 -18.63
CA GLY A 269 10.20 -6.91 -19.22
C GLY A 269 11.65 -6.48 -19.06
N ALA A 270 11.98 -5.24 -19.43
CA ALA A 270 13.36 -4.75 -19.38
C ALA A 270 13.91 -4.67 -17.96
N TYR A 271 13.09 -4.24 -16.98
CA TYR A 271 13.47 -4.27 -15.57
C TYR A 271 13.87 -5.69 -15.14
N LEU A 272 13.12 -6.71 -15.55
CA LEU A 272 13.40 -8.10 -15.20
C LEU A 272 14.61 -8.67 -15.96
N GLY A 273 14.78 -8.35 -17.25
CA GLY A 273 15.95 -8.75 -18.03
C GLY A 273 17.25 -8.11 -17.55
N TYR A 274 17.17 -6.93 -16.94
CA TYR A 274 18.32 -6.21 -16.40
C TYR A 274 18.67 -6.65 -14.96
N THR A 275 17.66 -6.96 -14.14
CA THR A 275 17.86 -7.21 -12.69
C THR A 275 17.77 -8.68 -12.27
N HIS A 276 17.10 -9.52 -13.07
CA HIS A 276 16.76 -10.92 -12.76
C HIS A 276 16.06 -11.11 -11.40
N THR A 277 15.25 -10.13 -10.98
CA THR A 277 14.52 -10.17 -9.68
C THR A 277 13.38 -11.16 -9.63
N LEU A 278 12.74 -11.47 -10.77
CA LEU A 278 11.62 -12.40 -10.91
C LEU A 278 11.72 -13.13 -12.26
N ASN A 279 11.19 -14.35 -12.35
CA ASN A 279 11.27 -15.17 -13.54
C ASN A 279 10.23 -14.77 -14.60
N LEU A 280 10.67 -14.75 -15.86
CA LEU A 280 9.87 -14.36 -17.03
C LEU A 280 8.64 -15.27 -17.22
N GLU A 281 8.80 -16.57 -16.96
CA GLU A 281 7.73 -17.57 -17.01
C GLU A 281 6.64 -17.29 -15.98
N THR A 282 7.02 -16.88 -14.76
CA THR A 282 6.07 -16.49 -13.71
C THR A 282 5.27 -15.27 -14.14
N VAL A 283 5.91 -14.27 -14.77
CA VAL A 283 5.21 -13.10 -15.33
C VAL A 283 4.18 -13.53 -16.37
N PHE A 284 4.53 -14.45 -17.28
CA PHE A 284 3.60 -14.93 -18.31
C PHE A 284 2.37 -15.67 -17.77
N GLU A 285 2.45 -16.22 -16.55
CA GLU A 285 1.29 -16.70 -15.80
C GLU A 285 0.55 -15.53 -15.14
N THR A 286 1.23 -14.64 -14.43
CA THR A 286 0.65 -13.41 -13.82
C THR A 286 -0.16 -12.58 -14.81
N LEU A 287 0.31 -12.40 -16.05
CA LEU A 287 -0.39 -11.67 -17.10
C LEU A 287 -1.80 -12.22 -17.39
N LYS A 288 -2.05 -13.53 -17.17
CA LYS A 288 -3.37 -14.15 -17.33
C LYS A 288 -4.37 -13.72 -16.25
N HIS A 289 -3.88 -13.29 -15.09
CA HIS A 289 -4.67 -12.89 -13.93
C HIS A 289 -4.90 -11.37 -13.89
N ILE A 290 -3.87 -10.56 -14.19
CA ILE A 290 -4.00 -9.08 -14.15
C ILE A 290 -4.68 -8.49 -15.41
N ILE A 291 -4.62 -9.15 -16.57
CA ILE A 291 -5.21 -8.64 -17.81
C ILE A 291 -6.63 -9.17 -18.00
N SER A 292 -7.64 -8.37 -17.66
CA SER A 292 -9.06 -8.76 -17.75
C SER A 292 -9.54 -9.10 -19.17
N ARG A 293 -8.87 -8.57 -20.21
CA ARG A 293 -9.23 -8.78 -21.63
C ARG A 293 -8.30 -9.83 -22.25
N LYS A 294 -8.73 -11.10 -22.30
CA LYS A 294 -7.94 -12.24 -22.82
C LYS A 294 -7.23 -11.97 -24.15
N ARG A 295 -7.89 -11.31 -25.12
CA ARG A 295 -7.31 -10.92 -26.42
C ARG A 295 -6.08 -9.99 -26.36
N LEU A 296 -5.79 -9.40 -25.19
CA LEU A 296 -4.61 -8.55 -24.98
C LEU A 296 -3.44 -9.30 -24.34
N ILE A 297 -3.63 -10.54 -23.85
CA ILE A 297 -2.58 -11.29 -23.15
C ILE A 297 -1.37 -11.49 -24.07
N ASP A 298 -1.58 -11.95 -25.31
CA ASP A 298 -0.47 -12.32 -26.20
C ASP A 298 0.39 -11.12 -26.63
N ILE A 299 -0.23 -9.97 -26.93
CA ILE A 299 0.52 -8.74 -27.23
C ILE A 299 1.25 -8.18 -25.99
N ASN A 300 0.70 -8.36 -24.78
CA ASN A 300 1.40 -7.98 -23.55
C ASN A 300 2.57 -8.94 -23.25
N LYS A 301 2.44 -10.25 -23.54
CA LYS A 301 3.56 -11.20 -23.48
C LYS A 301 4.69 -10.82 -24.45
N GLN A 302 4.36 -10.52 -25.70
CA GLN A 302 5.34 -10.06 -26.70
C GLN A 302 6.02 -8.75 -26.28
N ALA A 303 5.30 -7.86 -25.59
CA ALA A 303 5.85 -6.63 -25.03
C ALA A 303 6.84 -6.92 -23.89
N VAL A 304 6.49 -7.77 -22.92
CA VAL A 304 7.41 -8.21 -21.85
C VAL A 304 8.64 -8.90 -22.46
N GLU A 305 8.47 -9.81 -23.42
CA GLU A 305 9.57 -10.52 -24.10
C GLU A 305 10.56 -9.54 -24.77
N LYS A 306 10.07 -8.60 -25.60
CA LYS A 306 10.92 -7.57 -26.22
C LYS A 306 11.63 -6.69 -25.19
N GLY A 307 10.94 -6.38 -24.09
CA GLY A 307 11.52 -5.66 -22.97
C GLY A 307 12.66 -6.45 -22.33
N TYR A 308 12.42 -7.70 -22.00
CA TYR A 308 13.38 -8.60 -21.33
C TYR A 308 14.68 -8.73 -22.13
N GLN A 309 14.56 -8.96 -23.44
CA GLN A 309 15.72 -9.03 -24.34
C GLN A 309 16.51 -7.70 -24.40
N PHE A 310 15.83 -6.55 -24.32
CA PHE A 310 16.48 -5.24 -24.24
C PHE A 310 17.24 -5.05 -22.92
N GLY A 311 16.63 -5.42 -21.79
CA GLY A 311 17.25 -5.38 -20.47
C GLY A 311 18.48 -6.29 -20.36
N GLU A 312 18.37 -7.54 -20.81
CA GLU A 312 19.50 -8.49 -20.82
C GLU A 312 20.68 -8.01 -21.66
N ASN A 313 20.42 -7.36 -22.79
CA ASN A 313 21.47 -6.83 -23.67
C ASN A 313 22.18 -5.62 -23.03
N LEU A 314 21.46 -4.78 -22.28
CA LEU A 314 22.08 -3.68 -21.54
C LEU A 314 22.90 -4.15 -20.33
N GLN A 315 22.51 -5.24 -19.67
CA GLN A 315 23.23 -5.79 -18.52
C GLN A 315 24.54 -6.52 -18.91
N LYS A 316 24.70 -6.85 -20.20
CA LYS A 316 25.88 -7.52 -20.78
C LYS A 316 26.86 -6.56 -21.49
N ALA A 317 26.53 -5.27 -21.56
CA ALA A 317 27.27 -4.24 -22.30
C ALA A 317 28.18 -3.39 -21.39
#